data_AF-A0A8J6RXB4-F1
#
_entry.id   AF-A0A8J6RXB4-F1
#
_cell.length_a   1.000
_cell.length_b   1.000
_cell.length_c   1.000
_cell.angle_alpha   90.00
_cell.angle_beta   90.00
_cell.angle_gamma   90.00
#
_symmetry.space_group_name_H-M   'P 1'
#
loop_
_entity.id
_entity.type
_entity.pdbx_description
1 polymer ?
#
loop_
_entity_poly.entity_id
_entity_poly.type
_entity_poly.pdbx_seq_one_letter_code
_entity_poly.pdbx_strand_id
1 'polypeptide(L)' 'MQIANRGVDYKDRGGLTSADEDGVIRSQVFPGLWWAANNLLAGNMGRVLAVLQEGLAPPEHTAFVQQLSK' A
#
# COMPACT_ATOMS: atom_id res chain seq x y z
N MET A 1 23.32 -16.18 -2.16
CA MET A 1 23.08 -14.84 -1.59
C MET A 1 21.58 -14.62 -1.56
N GLN A 2 20.98 -14.81 -0.40
CA GLN A 2 19.55 -14.66 -0.20
C GLN A 2 19.41 -13.37 0.60
N ILE A 3 18.96 -12.30 -0.07
CA ILE A 3 18.62 -11.06 0.61
C ILE A 3 17.38 -11.35 1.45
N ALA A 4 17.61 -11.79 2.69
CA ALA A 4 16.55 -11.92 3.67
C ALA A 4 15.86 -10.57 3.78
N ASN A 5 14.55 -10.55 3.56
CA ASN A 5 13.65 -9.46 3.94
C ASN A 5 13.72 -9.32 5.47
N ARG A 6 14.81 -8.74 5.95
CA ARG A 6 15.02 -8.38 7.34
C ARG A 6 14.08 -7.21 7.56
N GLY A 7 12.99 -7.48 8.27
CA GLY A 7 11.93 -6.54 8.59
C GLY A 7 12.51 -5.18 8.90
N VAL A 8 12.34 -4.26 7.96
CA VAL A 8 12.66 -2.86 8.18
C VAL A 8 11.62 -2.40 9.18
N ASP A 9 12.05 -2.11 10.40
CA ASP A 9 11.19 -1.51 11.41
C ASP A 9 10.89 -0.08 10.98
N TYR A 10 9.76 0.10 10.29
CA TYR A 10 9.30 1.39 9.77
C TYR A 10 8.74 2.31 10.87
N LYS A 11 8.78 1.90 12.15
CA LYS A 11 8.15 2.66 13.26
C LYS A 11 8.76 4.04 13.52
N ASP A 12 9.98 4.31 13.07
CA ASP A 12 10.65 5.60 13.32
C ASP A 12 10.36 6.70 12.28
N ARG A 13 9.53 6.43 11.26
CA ARG A 13 9.07 7.46 10.31
C ARG A 13 7.56 7.39 10.18
N GLY A 14 6.87 8.28 10.90
CA GLY A 14 5.42 8.30 11.02
C GLY A 14 4.68 8.04 9.69
N GLY A 15 3.90 6.95 9.66
CA GLY A 15 2.79 6.81 8.72
C GLY A 15 2.67 5.50 7.92
N LEU A 16 3.54 4.51 8.09
CA LEU A 16 3.46 3.25 7.31
C LEU A 16 3.27 2.06 8.25
N THR A 17 2.11 1.41 8.18
CA THR A 17 1.89 0.10 8.80
C THR A 17 2.73 -0.95 8.09
N SER A 18 3.27 -1.90 8.85
CA SER A 18 3.98 -3.08 8.38
C SER A 18 3.24 -3.68 7.17
N ALA A 19 3.98 -4.07 6.13
CA ALA A 19 3.38 -4.78 5.01
C ALA A 19 2.67 -6.03 5.54
N ASP A 20 1.45 -6.28 5.07
CA ASP A 20 0.68 -7.48 5.45
C ASP A 20 1.41 -8.75 4.96
N GLU A 21 0.92 -9.95 5.29
CA GLU A 21 1.57 -11.22 4.92
C GLU A 21 1.81 -11.32 3.39
N ASP A 22 0.99 -10.62 2.61
CA ASP A 22 1.07 -10.48 1.15
C ASP A 22 2.08 -9.41 0.64
N GLY A 23 2.78 -8.72 1.53
CA GLY A 23 3.69 -7.62 1.19
C GLY A 23 2.97 -6.35 0.73
N VAL A 24 1.73 -6.14 1.17
CA VAL A 24 0.92 -4.96 0.84
C VAL A 24 1.03 -3.91 1.94
N ILE A 25 1.47 -2.71 1.57
CA ILE A 25 1.56 -1.53 2.44
C ILE A 25 0.34 -0.63 2.18
N ARG A 26 -0.32 -0.14 3.23
CA ARG A 26 -1.50 0.74 3.12
C ARG A 26 -1.16 2.14 3.61
N SER A 27 -1.47 3.16 2.82
CA SER A 27 -1.27 4.55 3.20
C SER A 27 -2.27 4.98 4.29
N GLN A 28 -1.77 5.64 5.34
CA GLN A 28 -2.61 6.22 6.39
C GLN A 28 -3.13 7.63 6.03
N VAL A 29 -2.43 8.33 5.13
CA VAL A 29 -2.75 9.71 4.73
C VAL A 29 -3.56 9.79 3.44
N PHE A 30 -3.56 8.71 2.66
CA PHE A 30 -4.28 8.60 1.39
C PHE A 30 -5.11 7.31 1.40
N PRO A 31 -6.34 7.36 1.94
CA PRO A 31 -7.24 6.21 1.97
C PRO A 31 -7.39 5.62 0.56
N GLY A 32 -7.10 4.32 0.45
CA GLY A 32 -7.17 3.58 -0.80
C GLY A 32 -5.90 3.53 -1.66
N LEU A 33 -4.82 4.18 -1.23
CA LEU A 33 -3.49 3.91 -1.80
C LEU A 33 -2.87 2.69 -1.12
N TRP A 34 -2.99 1.54 -1.78
CA TRP A 34 -2.40 0.27 -1.36
C TRP A 34 -1.24 -0.11 -2.29
N TRP A 35 -0.15 -0.62 -1.73
CA TRP A 35 1.10 -0.85 -2.45
C TRP A 35 1.63 -2.27 -2.24
N ALA A 36 1.53 -3.12 -3.27
CA ALA A 36 2.06 -4.47 -3.27
C ALA A 36 3.58 -4.47 -3.52
N ALA A 37 4.37 -4.11 -2.51
CA ALA A 37 5.82 -3.87 -2.63
C ALA A 37 6.56 -5.05 -3.28
N ASN A 38 6.28 -6.27 -2.82
CA ASN A 38 6.93 -7.48 -3.34
C ASN A 38 6.57 -7.73 -4.81
N ASN A 39 5.31 -7.48 -5.19
CA ASN A 39 4.85 -7.68 -6.57
C ASN A 39 5.44 -6.64 -7.52
N LEU A 40 5.61 -5.40 -7.06
CA LEU A 40 6.26 -4.37 -7.87
C LEU A 40 7.73 -4.73 -8.12
N LEU A 41 8.47 -5.13 -7.09
CA LEU A 41 9.87 -5.55 -7.23
C LEU A 41 10.01 -6.80 -8.11
N ALA A 42 9.01 -7.68 -8.10
CA ALA A 42 8.95 -8.85 -8.98
C ALA A 42 8.44 -8.53 -10.41
N GLY A 43 8.07 -7.29 -10.71
CA GLY A 43 7.50 -6.91 -12.00
C GLY A 43 6.09 -7.44 -12.28
N ASN A 44 5.40 -7.96 -11.25
CA ASN A 44 4.03 -8.48 -11.36
C ASN A 44 3.01 -7.34 -11.32
N MET A 45 2.94 -6.58 -12.41
CA MET A 45 2.04 -5.43 -12.52
C MET A 45 0.56 -5.81 -12.46
N GLY A 46 0.19 -7.02 -12.86
CA GLY A 46 -1.19 -7.51 -12.73
C GLY A 46 -1.65 -7.52 -11.27
N ARG A 47 -0.83 -8.06 -10.37
CA ARG A 47 -1.16 -8.04 -8.93
C ARG A 47 -1.05 -6.64 -8.33
N VAL A 48 -0.08 -5.83 -8.75
CA VAL A 48 0.04 -4.42 -8.31
C VAL A 48 -1.25 -3.66 -8.60
N LEU A 49 -1.77 -3.76 -9.83
CA LEU A 49 -3.00 -3.06 -10.23
C LEU A 49 -4.24 -3.62 -9.54
N ALA A 50 -4.32 -4.93 -9.31
CA ALA A 50 -5.42 -5.54 -8.57
C ALA A 50 -5.49 -5.01 -7.13
N VAL A 51 -4.36 -4.99 -6.41
CA VAL A 51 -4.28 -4.47 -5.04
C VAL A 51 -4.63 -2.98 -4.98
N LEU A 52 -4.22 -2.19 -5.99
CA LEU A 52 -4.62 -0.80 -6.07
C LEU A 52 -6.14 -0.64 -6.25
N GLN A 53 -6.76 -1.44 -7.11
CA GLN A 53 -8.21 -1.42 -7.31
C GLN A 53 -8.98 -1.83 -6.06
N GLU A 54 -8.49 -2.85 -5.34
CA GLU A 54 -9.05 -3.24 -4.03
C GLU A 54 -8.99 -2.08 -3.03
N GLY A 55 -7.91 -1.30 -3.02
CA GLY A 55 -7.78 -0.13 -2.15
C GLY A 55 -8.70 1.03 -2.51
N LEU A 56 -8.98 1.25 -3.80
CA LEU A 56 -9.82 2.35 -4.26
C LEU A 56 -11.33 2.05 -4.19
N ALA A 57 -11.73 0.80 -4.02
CA ALA A 57 -13.13 0.37 -4.00
C ALA A 57 -13.94 0.83 -2.75
N PRO A 58 -13.38 0.88 -1.53
CA PRO A 58 -14.09 1.33 -0.34
C PRO A 58 -14.52 2.81 -0.41
N PRO A 59 -15.64 3.18 0.25
CA PRO A 59 -16.20 4.54 0.20
C PRO A 59 -15.30 5.61 0.85
N GLU A 60 -14.35 5.19 1.69
CA GLU A 60 -13.36 6.06 2.33
C GLU A 60 -12.54 6.85 1.31
N HIS A 61 -12.16 6.22 0.19
CA HIS A 61 -11.44 6.89 -0.89
C HIS A 61 -12.34 7.96 -1.55
N THR A 62 -13.61 7.66 -1.82
CA THR A 62 -14.56 8.65 -2.37
C THR A 62 -14.73 9.85 -1.45
N ALA A 63 -14.87 9.62 -0.14
CA ALA A 63 -14.99 10.69 0.86
C ALA A 63 -13.71 11.56 0.91
N PHE A 64 -12.53 10.93 0.81
CA PHE A 64 -11.25 11.64 0.77
C PHE A 64 -11.11 12.53 -0.48
N VAL A 65 -11.47 12.04 -1.67
CA VAL A 65 -11.43 12.84 -2.91
C VAL A 65 -12.39 14.05 -2.84
N GLN A 66 -13.57 13.87 -2.24
CA GLN A 66 -14.52 14.96 -2.00
C GLN A 66 -13.96 16.03 -1.05
N GLN A 67 -13.16 15.64 -0.05
CA GLN A 67 -12.49 16.57 0.86
C GLN A 67 -11.43 17.42 0.14
N LEU A 68 -10.69 16.83 -0.80
CA LEU A 68 -9.64 17.52 -1.57
C LEU A 68 -10.18 18.49 -2.63
N SER A 69 -11.43 18.33 -3.04
CA SER A 69 -12.07 19.13 -4.09
C SER A 69 -12.72 20.42 -3.56
N LYS A 70 -12.41 20.81 -2.32
CA LYS A 70 -12.84 22.04 -1.67
C LYS A 70 -11.66 22.98 -1.49
#